data_AF-A0A7V3G0B4-F1
#
_entry.id   AF-A0A7V3G0B4-F1
#
_cell.length_a   1.000
_cell.length_b   1.000
_cell.length_c   1.000
_cell.angle_alpha   90.00
_cell.angle_beta   90.00
_cell.angle_gamma   90.00
#
_symmetry.space_group_name_H-M   'P 1'
#
loop_
_entity.id
_entity.type
_entity.pdbx_description
1 polymer ?
#
loop_
_entity_poly.entity_id
_entity_poly.type
_entity_poly.pdbx_seq_one_letter_code
_entity_poly.pdbx_strand_id
1 'polypeptide(L)'
;MGHELYYKDREHHIGNISIRRWQEIGKLFPLLVDFVNRAMQIEWASGVVRDVTVFADGLVIPKFPPPDDVPPVTRPFSQEALLSEEWLEANEVFFDNGKEWDRLFAWCDFLAARDGAYGLYRPLVETLRPYLAAATNSLFHEGST
;
A
#
# COMPACT_ATOMS: atom_id res chain seq x y z
N MET A 1 -13.13 -15.53 -14.63
CA MET A 1 -13.06 -15.90 -13.20
C MET A 1 -11.91 -15.14 -12.58
N GLY A 2 -12.10 -14.61 -11.37
CA GLY A 2 -11.13 -13.83 -10.60
C GLY A 2 -10.93 -14.43 -9.21
N HIS A 3 -10.06 -13.82 -8.42
CA HIS A 3 -10.02 -14.05 -6.98
C HIS A 3 -11.07 -13.15 -6.32
N GLU A 4 -11.86 -13.75 -5.43
CA GLU A 4 -12.77 -13.02 -4.55
C GLU A 4 -11.97 -12.51 -3.34
N LEU A 5 -12.21 -11.27 -2.95
CA LEU A 5 -11.46 -10.57 -1.92
C LEU A 5 -12.34 -10.42 -0.67
N TYR A 6 -11.76 -10.67 0.50
CA TYR A 6 -12.46 -10.62 1.78
C TYR A 6 -11.62 -9.94 2.87
N TYR A 7 -12.29 -9.33 3.86
CA TYR A 7 -11.66 -9.06 5.16
C TYR A 7 -11.82 -10.24 6.09
N LYS A 8 -10.71 -10.72 6.66
CA LYS A 8 -10.66 -11.92 7.48
C LYS A 8 -11.50 -11.84 8.75
N ASP A 9 -11.54 -10.68 9.40
CA ASP A 9 -12.26 -10.50 10.68
C ASP A 9 -13.78 -10.74 10.59
N ARG A 10 -14.36 -10.69 9.38
CA ARG A 10 -15.82 -10.78 9.17
C ARG A 10 -16.22 -11.59 7.93
N GLU A 11 -15.25 -12.20 7.24
CA GLU A 11 -15.43 -12.77 5.89
C GLU A 11 -16.21 -11.83 4.95
N HIS A 12 -16.01 -10.52 5.13
CA HIS A 12 -16.78 -9.52 4.39
C HIS A 12 -16.21 -9.39 2.99
N HIS A 13 -17.01 -9.74 1.98
CA HIS A 13 -16.63 -9.64 0.58
C HIS A 13 -16.45 -8.17 0.17
N ILE A 14 -15.26 -7.82 -0.33
CA ILE A 14 -14.90 -6.46 -0.72
C ILE A 14 -14.70 -6.26 -2.21
N GLY A 15 -14.87 -7.32 -3.01
CA GLY A 15 -14.81 -7.26 -4.46
C GLY A 15 -13.97 -8.38 -5.05
N ASN A 16 -13.67 -8.26 -6.33
CA ASN A 16 -12.95 -9.29 -7.06
C ASN A 16 -11.84 -8.70 -7.93
N ILE A 17 -10.81 -9.51 -8.16
CA ILE A 17 -9.68 -9.14 -9.01
C ILE A 17 -9.33 -10.27 -9.96
N SER A 18 -9.05 -9.95 -11.23
CA SER A 18 -8.71 -10.99 -12.21
C SER A 18 -7.46 -11.78 -11.79
N ILE A 19 -7.44 -13.09 -12.02
CA ILE A 19 -6.33 -14.00 -11.68
C ILE A 19 -4.97 -13.44 -12.14
N ARG A 20 -4.86 -13.04 -13.41
CA ARG A 20 -3.61 -12.50 -13.95
C ARG A 20 -3.13 -11.25 -13.20
N ARG A 21 -4.05 -10.36 -12.83
CA ARG A 21 -3.71 -9.15 -12.07
C ARG A 21 -3.28 -9.50 -10.64
N TRP A 22 -3.95 -10.47 -10.02
CA TRP A 22 -3.56 -10.98 -8.72
C TRP A 22 -2.16 -11.60 -8.70
N GLN A 23 -1.81 -12.38 -9.73
CA GLN A 23 -0.47 -12.96 -9.87
C GLN A 23 0.62 -11.89 -9.94
N GLU A 24 0.40 -10.80 -10.67
CA GLU A 24 1.37 -9.70 -10.73
C GLU A 24 1.41 -8.91 -9.41
N ILE A 25 0.27 -8.68 -8.78
CA ILE A 25 0.21 -8.13 -7.41
C ILE A 25 1.03 -9.00 -6.47
N GLY A 26 0.92 -10.32 -6.57
CA GLY A 26 1.62 -11.22 -5.67
C GLY A 26 3.14 -11.24 -5.83
N LYS A 27 3.64 -10.91 -7.03
CA LYS A 27 5.07 -10.72 -7.25
C LYS A 27 5.55 -9.37 -6.72
N LEU A 28 4.74 -8.32 -6.89
CA LEU A 28 5.13 -6.94 -6.57
C LEU A 28 4.94 -6.59 -5.10
N PHE A 29 3.95 -7.19 -4.43
CA PHE A 29 3.59 -6.86 -3.06
C PHE A 29 4.72 -7.13 -2.05
N PRO A 30 5.41 -8.28 -2.07
CA PRO A 30 6.58 -8.50 -1.21
C PRO A 30 7.67 -7.44 -1.40
N LEU A 31 7.89 -7.03 -2.65
CA LEU A 31 8.89 -6.01 -3.00
C LEU A 31 8.48 -4.62 -2.51
N LEU A 32 7.19 -4.27 -2.59
CA LEU A 32 6.67 -3.03 -2.02
C LEU A 32 6.84 -3.00 -0.50
N VAL A 33 6.50 -4.09 0.19
CA VAL A 33 6.63 -4.18 1.65
C VAL A 33 8.10 -4.04 2.07
N ASP A 34 9.01 -4.75 1.41
CA ASP A 34 10.45 -4.64 1.65
C ASP A 34 11.00 -3.23 1.34
N PHE A 35 10.54 -2.61 0.24
CA PHE A 35 10.88 -1.23 -0.08
C PHE A 35 10.46 -0.25 1.01
N VAL A 36 9.21 -0.32 1.48
CA VAL A 36 8.69 0.54 2.56
C VAL A 36 9.44 0.28 3.86
N ASN A 37 9.70 -0.98 4.22
CA ASN A 37 10.48 -1.32 5.41
C ASN A 37 11.91 -0.78 5.37
N ARG A 38 12.55 -0.75 4.21
CA ARG A 38 13.86 -0.10 4.04
C ARG A 38 13.77 1.41 4.11
N ALA A 39 12.73 2.00 3.52
CA ALA A 39 12.48 3.44 3.60
C ALA A 39 12.30 3.91 5.05
N MET A 40 11.70 3.10 5.92
CA MET A 40 11.60 3.37 7.36
C MET A 40 12.94 3.50 8.09
N GLN A 41 14.02 2.90 7.57
CA GLN A 41 15.36 2.97 8.16
C GLN A 41 16.13 4.22 7.74
N ILE A 42 15.59 4.99 6.79
CA ILE A 42 16.21 6.20 6.27
C ILE A 42 15.88 7.37 7.19
N GLU A 43 16.87 8.23 7.42
CA GLU A 43 16.65 9.52 8.06
C GLU A 43 15.98 10.49 7.08
N TRP A 44 14.69 10.75 7.30
CA TRP A 44 13.86 11.66 6.51
C TRP A 44 13.92 13.08 7.07
N ALA A 45 14.98 13.83 6.76
CA ALA A 45 15.06 15.24 7.09
C ALA A 45 14.04 16.09 6.29
N SER A 46 13.60 17.20 6.85
CA SER A 46 12.68 18.14 6.20
C SER A 46 13.19 18.61 4.83
N GLY A 47 12.31 18.69 3.83
CA GLY A 47 12.66 19.17 2.49
C GLY A 47 13.55 18.25 1.65
N VAL A 48 13.84 17.02 2.08
CA VAL A 48 14.64 16.07 1.30
C VAL A 48 13.74 15.26 0.34
N VAL A 49 14.11 15.23 -0.94
CA VAL A 49 13.59 14.33 -1.99
C VAL A 49 14.69 13.34 -2.37
N ARG A 50 14.32 12.06 -2.57
CA ARG A 50 15.21 11.01 -3.06
C ARG A 50 14.72 10.44 -4.39
N ASP A 51 15.66 9.92 -5.18
CA ASP A 51 15.42 9.17 -6.43
C ASP A 51 14.37 9.79 -7.35
N VAL A 52 14.71 10.94 -7.92
CA VAL A 52 13.79 11.72 -8.78
C VAL A 52 13.58 11.01 -10.13
N THR A 53 12.34 10.65 -10.45
CA THR A 53 11.99 10.18 -11.80
C THR A 53 11.87 11.38 -12.74
N VAL A 54 12.71 11.42 -13.76
CA VAL A 54 12.64 12.43 -14.84
C VAL A 54 11.91 11.84 -16.03
N PHE A 55 10.77 12.45 -16.41
CA PHE A 55 10.02 12.05 -17.60
C PHE A 55 10.61 12.69 -18.87
N ALA A 56 10.29 12.12 -20.04
CA ALA A 56 10.94 12.41 -21.34
C ALA A 56 10.79 13.86 -21.84
N ASP A 57 9.87 14.62 -21.25
CA ASP A 57 9.60 16.05 -21.46
C ASP A 57 10.51 16.98 -20.63
N GLY A 58 11.38 16.41 -19.78
CA GLY A 58 12.62 17.06 -19.34
C GLY A 58 12.52 18.11 -18.25
N LEU A 59 11.35 18.35 -17.65
CA LEU A 59 11.22 19.31 -16.54
C LEU A 59 10.14 18.89 -15.54
N VAL A 60 10.57 18.13 -14.53
CA VAL A 60 9.89 18.13 -13.24
C VAL A 60 10.97 18.32 -12.18
N ILE A 61 11.13 19.55 -11.71
CA ILE A 61 11.75 19.78 -10.40
C ILE A 61 10.77 19.10 -9.43
N PRO A 62 11.18 18.03 -8.71
CA PRO A 62 10.29 17.42 -7.74
C PRO A 62 9.85 18.53 -6.80
N LYS A 63 8.54 18.74 -6.67
CA LYS A 63 8.04 19.70 -5.70
C LYS A 63 8.57 19.23 -4.36
N PHE A 64 9.44 20.04 -3.75
CA PHE A 64 9.95 19.72 -2.43
C PHE A 64 8.74 19.46 -1.54
N PRO A 65 8.69 18.33 -0.83
CA PRO A 65 7.61 18.05 0.10
C PRO A 65 7.54 19.19 1.12
N PRO A 66 6.34 19.51 1.63
CA PRO A 66 6.18 20.46 2.72
C PRO A 66 7.20 20.21 3.84
N PRO A 67 7.82 21.25 4.41
CA PRO A 67 8.82 21.09 5.47
C PRO A 67 8.33 20.30 6.69
N ASP A 68 7.03 20.33 6.93
CA ASP A 68 6.37 19.73 8.09
C ASP A 68 5.88 18.30 7.86
N ASP A 69 6.08 17.72 6.67
CA ASP A 69 5.69 16.33 6.41
C ASP A 69 6.64 15.34 7.11
N VAL A 70 6.17 14.82 8.24
CA VAL A 70 6.84 13.81 9.05
C VAL A 70 6.47 12.41 8.55
N PRO A 71 7.41 11.45 8.50
CA PRO A 71 7.08 10.07 8.16
C PRO A 71 5.99 9.51 9.10
N PRO A 72 5.12 8.61 8.62
CA PRO A 72 4.18 7.89 9.47
C PRO A 72 4.90 7.01 10.50
N VAL A 73 4.13 6.38 11.40
CA VAL A 73 4.67 5.53 12.47
C VAL A 73 5.61 4.45 11.90
N THR A 74 6.86 4.47 12.39
CA THR A 74 7.95 3.57 12.00
C THR A 74 7.87 2.27 12.78
N ARG A 75 7.16 1.30 12.21
CA ARG A 75 7.12 -0.08 12.68
C ARG A 75 7.24 -1.02 11.48
N PRO A 76 8.11 -2.03 11.47
CA PRO A 76 8.22 -2.93 10.33
C PRO A 76 6.87 -3.59 10.00
N PHE A 77 6.56 -3.68 8.72
CA PHE A 77 5.46 -4.49 8.21
C PHE A 77 5.89 -5.95 8.09
N SER A 78 4.99 -6.86 8.47
CA SER A 78 5.08 -8.28 8.12
C SER A 78 4.04 -8.59 7.05
N GLN A 79 4.44 -9.34 6.02
CA GLN A 79 3.52 -9.75 4.95
C GLN A 79 2.42 -10.67 5.50
N GLU A 80 2.75 -11.58 6.42
CA GLU A 80 1.82 -12.49 7.10
C GLU A 80 0.77 -11.74 7.94
N ALA A 81 1.10 -10.51 8.38
CA ALA A 81 0.17 -9.65 9.11
C ALA A 81 -0.77 -8.85 8.18
N LEU A 82 -0.49 -8.83 6.88
CA LEU A 82 -1.27 -8.12 5.86
C LEU A 82 -2.10 -9.07 4.99
N LEU A 83 -1.56 -10.26 4.72
CA LEU A 83 -2.16 -11.32 3.89
C LEU A 83 -2.00 -12.69 4.57
N SER A 84 -3.04 -13.53 4.51
CA SER A 84 -2.98 -14.93 4.95
C SER A 84 -2.06 -15.77 4.06
N GLU A 85 -1.25 -16.69 4.61
CA GLU A 85 -0.23 -17.48 3.89
C GLU A 85 -0.70 -18.20 2.60
N GLU A 86 -1.99 -18.55 2.50
CA GLU A 86 -2.59 -19.32 1.40
C GLU A 86 -3.01 -18.47 0.17
N TRP A 87 -2.71 -17.18 0.19
CA TRP A 87 -3.24 -16.17 -0.74
C TRP A 87 -2.82 -16.28 -2.22
N LEU A 88 -1.73 -17.00 -2.53
CA LEU A 88 -1.25 -17.15 -3.91
C LEU A 88 -1.93 -18.31 -4.66
N GLU A 89 -2.44 -19.31 -3.94
CA GLU A 89 -2.99 -20.54 -4.50
C GLU A 89 -4.53 -20.61 -4.37
N ALA A 90 -5.11 -19.82 -3.47
CA ALA A 90 -6.54 -19.79 -3.23
C ALA A 90 -7.29 -18.86 -4.21
N ASN A 91 -8.50 -19.27 -4.64
CA ASN A 91 -9.43 -18.39 -5.35
C ASN A 91 -10.02 -17.29 -4.46
N GLU A 92 -9.76 -17.35 -3.16
CA GLU A 92 -10.23 -16.40 -2.15
C GLU A 92 -9.01 -15.80 -1.44
N VAL A 93 -9.04 -14.49 -1.27
CA VAL A 93 -7.94 -13.74 -0.65
C VAL A 93 -8.48 -13.05 0.58
N PHE A 94 -7.84 -13.29 1.72
CA PHE A 94 -8.20 -12.68 2.98
C PHE A 94 -7.18 -11.61 3.36
N PHE A 95 -7.65 -10.37 3.45
CA PHE A 95 -6.91 -9.26 4.01
C PHE A 95 -7.08 -9.24 5.52
N ASP A 96 -5.95 -9.19 6.22
CA ASP A 96 -5.90 -9.09 7.67
C ASP A 96 -5.58 -7.63 8.08
N ASN A 97 -5.98 -7.25 9.28
CA ASN A 97 -5.55 -6.03 9.95
C ASN A 97 -5.65 -4.74 9.12
N GLY A 98 -6.87 -4.23 8.92
CA GLY A 98 -7.12 -3.01 8.14
C GLY A 98 -6.29 -1.79 8.57
N LYS A 99 -5.96 -1.67 9.86
CA LYS A 99 -5.08 -0.59 10.38
C LYS A 99 -3.66 -0.68 9.86
N GLU A 100 -3.14 -1.89 9.65
CA GLU A 100 -1.81 -2.07 9.04
C GLU A 100 -1.83 -1.71 7.55
N TRP A 101 -2.93 -1.99 6.85
CA TRP A 101 -3.12 -1.53 5.48
C TRP A 101 -3.20 -0.01 5.38
N ASP A 102 -3.96 0.66 6.26
CA ASP A 102 -3.99 2.13 6.30
C ASP A 102 -2.60 2.71 6.55
N ARG A 103 -1.84 2.11 7.48
CA ARG A 103 -0.48 2.53 7.78
C ARG A 103 0.45 2.33 6.59
N LEU A 104 0.31 1.23 5.85
CA LEU A 104 1.07 0.98 4.63
C LEU A 104 0.74 2.01 3.55
N PHE A 105 -0.55 2.35 3.39
CA PHE A 105 -0.97 3.38 2.45
C PHE A 105 -0.49 4.78 2.85
N ALA A 106 -0.49 5.13 4.13
CA ALA A 106 0.10 6.37 4.61
C ALA A 106 1.60 6.46 4.29
N TRP A 107 2.33 5.35 4.45
CA TRP A 107 3.74 5.27 4.05
C TRP A 107 3.91 5.41 2.53
N CYS A 108 3.02 4.79 1.74
CA CYS A 108 3.01 4.94 0.30
C CYS A 108 2.74 6.39 -0.15
N ASP A 109 1.81 7.09 0.50
CA ASP A 109 1.49 8.49 0.20
C ASP A 109 2.66 9.43 0.53
N PHE A 110 3.29 9.20 1.69
CA PHE A 110 4.51 9.89 2.07
C PHE A 110 5.64 9.67 1.05
N LEU A 111 5.88 8.42 0.63
CA LEU A 111 6.91 8.10 -0.36
C LEU A 111 6.55 8.65 -1.75
N ALA A 112 5.27 8.64 -2.15
CA ALA A 112 4.84 9.21 -3.43
C ALA A 112 5.19 10.70 -3.56
N ALA A 113 5.17 11.44 -2.46
CA ALA A 113 5.53 12.85 -2.41
C ALA A 113 7.05 13.10 -2.35
N ARG A 114 7.83 12.13 -1.87
CA ARG A 114 9.23 12.34 -1.46
C ARG A 114 10.25 11.46 -2.19
N ASP A 115 9.79 10.45 -2.90
CA ASP A 115 10.59 9.39 -3.49
C ASP A 115 10.02 9.01 -4.87
N GLY A 116 10.79 9.25 -5.93
CA GLY A 116 10.35 8.87 -7.27
C GLY A 116 10.43 7.36 -7.51
N ALA A 117 11.24 6.60 -6.77
CA ALA A 117 11.28 5.13 -6.88
C ALA A 117 9.94 4.48 -6.48
N TYR A 118 9.15 5.15 -5.63
CA TYR A 118 7.76 4.74 -5.35
C TYR A 118 6.91 4.63 -6.62
N GLY A 119 7.23 5.39 -7.68
CA GLY A 119 6.55 5.32 -8.97
C GLY A 119 6.48 3.91 -9.56
N LEU A 120 7.46 3.04 -9.26
CA LEU A 120 7.46 1.64 -9.68
C LEU A 120 6.34 0.82 -9.04
N TYR A 121 5.93 1.18 -7.81
CA TYR A 121 4.92 0.47 -7.02
C TYR A 121 3.55 1.16 -7.03
N ARG A 122 3.45 2.38 -7.56
CA ARG A 122 2.20 3.14 -7.63
C ARG A 122 1.03 2.33 -8.24
N PRO A 123 1.19 1.61 -9.38
CA PRO A 123 0.08 0.87 -9.97
C PRO A 123 -0.48 -0.22 -9.05
N LEU A 124 0.37 -0.85 -8.23
CA LEU A 124 -0.03 -1.84 -7.24
C LEU A 124 -0.90 -1.19 -6.15
N VAL A 125 -0.46 -0.06 -5.61
CA VAL A 125 -1.18 0.65 -4.54
C VAL A 125 -2.52 1.20 -5.04
N GLU A 126 -2.56 1.81 -6.22
CA GLU A 126 -3.79 2.30 -6.84
C GLU A 126 -4.78 1.18 -7.15
N THR A 127 -4.28 -0.03 -7.43
CA THR A 127 -5.13 -1.20 -7.65
C THR A 127 -5.75 -1.70 -6.34
N LEU A 128 -5.00 -1.76 -5.24
CA LEU A 128 -5.46 -2.35 -3.98
C LEU A 128 -6.28 -1.37 -3.13
N ARG A 129 -5.95 -0.08 -3.15
CA ARG A 129 -6.54 0.94 -2.27
C ARG A 129 -8.07 1.02 -2.33
N PRO A 130 -8.75 0.96 -3.49
CA PRO A 130 -10.20 1.05 -3.55
C PRO A 130 -10.92 -0.05 -2.77
N TYR A 131 -10.37 -1.26 -2.75
CA TYR A 131 -10.96 -2.40 -2.02
C TYR A 131 -10.79 -2.26 -0.52
N LEU A 132 -9.66 -1.68 -0.10
CA LEU A 132 -9.25 -1.66 1.30
C LEU A 132 -9.67 -0.38 2.04
N ALA A 133 -9.79 0.76 1.35
CA ALA A 133 -10.27 2.01 1.92
C ALA A 133 -11.79 2.02 2.21
N ALA A 134 -12.57 1.24 1.46
CA ALA A 134 -14.02 1.12 1.64
C ALA A 134 -14.38 0.37 2.94
N ALA A 135 -13.54 -0.59 3.34
CA ALA A 135 -13.77 -1.38 4.53
C ALA A 135 -13.36 -0.67 5.82
N THR A 136 -12.29 0.14 5.81
CA THR A 136 -11.92 0.90 7.00
C THR A 136 -13.02 1.87 7.41
N ASN A 137 -13.68 2.54 6.45
CA ASN A 137 -14.79 3.45 6.73
C ASN A 137 -16.07 2.73 7.17
N SER A 138 -16.34 1.52 6.66
CA SER A 138 -17.51 0.72 7.07
C SER A 138 -17.36 0.13 8.48
N LEU A 139 -16.13 -0.16 8.91
CA LEU A 139 -15.82 -0.63 10.27
C LEU A 139 -16.12 0.40 11.37
N PHE A 140 -16.16 1.70 11.05
CA PHE A 140 -16.46 2.76 12.01
C PHE A 140 -17.95 3.15 12.11
N HIS A 141 -18.80 2.69 11.19
CA HIS A 141 -20.23 3.06 11.20
C HIS A 141 -21.15 2.02 11.87
N GLU A 142 -20.69 0.79 12.09
CA GLU A 142 -21.50 -0.26 12.75
C GLU A 142 -21.28 -0.35 14.28
N GLY A 143 -20.42 0.50 14.85
CA GLY A 143 -20.17 0.58 16.29
C GLY A 143 -20.94 1.69 17.02
N SER A 144 -21.92 2.33 16.38
CA SER A 144 -22.67 3.47 16.92
C SER A 144 -24.18 3.29 16.75
N THR A 145 -24.74 2.25 17.35
CA THR A 145 -26.18 2.13 17.65
C THR A 145 -26.38 1.36 18.93
#